data_AF-A0A285VB41-F1
#
_entry.id   AF-A0A285VB41-F1
#
_cell.length_a   1.000
_cell.length_b   1.000
_cell.length_c   1.000
_cell.angle_alpha   90.00
_cell.angle_beta   90.00
_cell.angle_gamma   90.00
#
_symmetry.space_group_name_H-M   'P 1'
#
loop_
_entity.id
_entity.type
_entity.pdbx_description
1 polymer ?
#
loop_
_entity_poly.entity_id
_entity_poly.type
_entity_poly.pdbx_seq_one_letter_code
_entity_poly.pdbx_strand_id
1 'polypeptide(L)'
;MSDQSAQRHRRDSSSRTLADYPRPSVAVDTAVLVVDPGAESLGVLQHERPHGGANAGEWALPGTFLHEGETLADAVLRSLAEKVGLRGTRPQQLHVFDDPDRDDRGWVLSVAHVVLVLADDVDPVLANRPDVRVVPVENAAGQPFGHDEIVRLAVDRVQQDYALRPDPAHLLGDQFTLKALQALHDAVAPQPGPGEARPSIDTFRRYMVGRGLIQPTGESARKEPGSSVMGKPAELYRRSADVRDLTEVLGVRPVRKDRSRADRGADASGPAGSFRGLSGHKVNPHIQRLVDDVGTRVPLTLSGMPHYVAVRPAGEERVAAYARPQTLSIGLDPDDAESVGAEFRSFRLERTSAATHHVHVPMLALAEPVERRAAMAALERALARVAGSS
;
A
#
# COMPACT_ATOMS: atom_id res chain seq x y z
N MET A 1 25.53 -42.10 11.57
CA MET A 1 24.70 -42.09 10.35
C MET A 1 23.26 -42.25 10.80
N SER A 2 22.60 -41.14 11.11
CA SER A 2 21.24 -41.15 11.65
C SER A 2 20.24 -41.34 10.51
N ASP A 3 19.35 -42.29 10.72
CA ASP A 3 18.34 -42.80 9.80
C ASP A 3 17.38 -41.70 9.30
N GLN A 4 17.62 -41.16 8.11
CA GLN A 4 16.74 -40.20 7.43
C GLN A 4 15.52 -40.87 6.76
N SER A 5 15.40 -42.20 6.80
CA SER A 5 14.31 -42.92 6.13
C SER A 5 13.00 -42.93 6.94
N ALA A 6 13.06 -42.68 8.25
CA ALA A 6 11.93 -42.84 9.15
C ALA A 6 10.92 -41.66 9.18
N GLN A 7 11.20 -40.54 8.51
CA GLN A 7 10.34 -39.34 8.56
C GLN A 7 9.32 -39.21 7.42
N ARG A 8 9.38 -40.08 6.39
CA ARG A 8 8.65 -39.90 5.12
C ARG A 8 7.19 -40.37 5.07
N HIS A 9 6.68 -41.05 6.09
CA HIS A 9 5.33 -41.63 6.03
C HIS A 9 4.51 -41.44 7.31
N ARG A 10 4.38 -40.19 7.79
CA ARG A 10 3.32 -39.90 8.75
C ARG A 10 1.98 -39.90 8.02
N ARG A 11 1.13 -40.85 8.41
CA ARG A 11 -0.28 -40.89 8.00
C ARG A 11 -1.10 -40.02 8.95
N ASP A 12 -2.14 -39.38 8.44
CA ASP A 12 -3.10 -38.64 9.27
C ASP A 12 -4.13 -39.58 9.93
N SER A 13 -5.09 -38.99 10.65
CA SER A 13 -6.19 -39.71 11.32
C SER A 13 -7.11 -40.48 10.36
N SER A 14 -7.04 -40.21 9.05
CA SER A 14 -7.75 -40.92 7.98
C SER A 14 -6.86 -41.92 7.21
N SER A 15 -5.67 -42.22 7.74
CA SER A 15 -4.66 -43.11 7.14
C SER A 15 -4.10 -42.64 5.79
N ARG A 16 -4.33 -41.39 5.40
CA ARG A 16 -3.77 -40.79 4.18
C ARG A 16 -2.37 -40.26 4.41
N THR A 17 -1.55 -40.30 3.39
CA THR A 17 -0.26 -39.63 3.30
C THR A 17 -0.45 -38.24 2.68
N LEU A 18 0.52 -37.34 2.84
CA LEU A 18 0.46 -36.01 2.21
C LEU A 18 0.33 -36.09 0.67
N ALA A 19 0.81 -37.16 0.03
CA ALA A 19 0.73 -37.36 -1.41
C ALA A 19 -0.69 -37.66 -1.90
N ASP A 20 -1.57 -38.11 -1.00
CA ASP A 20 -2.95 -38.50 -1.34
C ASP A 20 -3.91 -37.29 -1.42
N TYR A 21 -3.46 -36.12 -0.97
CA TYR A 21 -4.23 -34.88 -1.03
C TYR A 21 -4.03 -34.18 -2.37
N PRO A 22 -5.10 -33.74 -3.07
CA PRO A 22 -4.98 -32.84 -4.21
C PRO A 22 -4.18 -31.59 -3.83
N ARG A 23 -3.33 -31.11 -4.74
CA ARG A 23 -2.45 -29.96 -4.48
C ARG A 23 -2.61 -28.92 -5.58
N PRO A 24 -2.65 -27.63 -5.23
CA PRO A 24 -2.54 -26.59 -6.24
C PRO A 24 -1.13 -26.53 -6.79
N SER A 25 -1.00 -26.03 -8.01
CA SER A 25 0.28 -25.50 -8.49
C SER A 25 0.58 -24.21 -7.73
N VAL A 26 1.85 -24.00 -7.37
CA VAL A 26 2.29 -22.76 -6.70
C VAL A 26 3.08 -21.93 -7.69
N ALA A 27 2.61 -20.71 -7.95
CA ALA A 27 3.29 -19.70 -8.74
C ALA A 27 3.81 -18.58 -7.85
N VAL A 28 4.78 -17.83 -8.38
CA VAL A 28 5.20 -16.53 -7.87
C VAL A 28 5.05 -15.52 -8.99
N ASP A 29 4.48 -14.35 -8.69
CA ASP A 29 4.31 -13.25 -9.63
C ASP A 29 4.82 -11.95 -8.99
N THR A 30 5.56 -11.13 -9.73
CA THR A 30 6.18 -9.92 -9.16
C THR A 30 5.68 -8.66 -9.83
N ALA A 31 5.05 -7.77 -9.07
CA ALA A 31 4.81 -6.39 -9.49
C ALA A 31 6.11 -5.59 -9.34
N VAL A 32 6.82 -5.40 -10.45
CA VAL A 32 7.97 -4.50 -10.51
C VAL A 32 7.44 -3.10 -10.79
N LEU A 33 7.36 -2.27 -9.75
CA LEU A 33 6.96 -0.87 -9.89
C LEU A 33 8.19 -0.03 -10.20
N VAL A 34 8.09 0.77 -11.26
CA VAL A 34 9.16 1.61 -11.78
C VAL A 34 8.82 3.05 -11.45
N VAL A 35 9.67 3.68 -10.65
CA VAL A 35 9.46 5.06 -10.21
C VAL A 35 10.29 5.97 -11.11
N ASP A 36 9.66 6.97 -11.71
CA ASP A 36 10.32 8.03 -12.45
C ASP A 36 10.11 9.37 -11.70
N PRO A 37 11.08 9.79 -10.86
CA PRO A 37 11.02 11.08 -10.18
C PRO A 37 11.05 12.28 -11.13
N GLY A 38 11.61 12.14 -12.34
CA GLY A 38 11.69 13.21 -13.32
C GLY A 38 10.37 13.47 -14.05
N ALA A 39 9.62 12.40 -14.32
CA ALA A 39 8.29 12.44 -14.91
C ALA A 39 7.14 12.45 -13.88
N GLU A 40 7.45 12.43 -12.58
CA GLU A 40 6.47 12.30 -11.48
C GLU A 40 5.47 11.15 -11.71
N SER A 41 5.99 9.98 -12.10
CA SER A 41 5.15 8.86 -12.50
C SER A 41 5.56 7.51 -11.88
N LEU A 42 4.56 6.65 -11.74
CA LEU A 42 4.70 5.27 -11.31
C LEU A 42 4.26 4.35 -12.44
N GLY A 43 5.19 3.55 -12.94
CA GLY A 43 4.93 2.51 -13.93
C GLY A 43 4.95 1.11 -13.32
N VAL A 44 4.50 0.14 -14.11
CA VAL A 44 4.70 -1.28 -13.85
C VAL A 44 5.36 -1.93 -15.04
N LEU A 45 6.38 -2.74 -14.77
CA LEU A 45 7.08 -3.50 -15.79
C LEU A 45 6.30 -4.78 -16.10
N GLN A 46 6.09 -5.01 -17.38
CA GLN A 46 5.43 -6.19 -17.94
C GLN A 46 6.35 -6.86 -18.96
N HIS A 47 6.18 -8.16 -19.14
CA HIS A 47 6.79 -8.89 -20.24
C HIS A 47 5.73 -9.52 -21.13
N GLU A 48 6.02 -9.63 -22.42
CA GLU A 48 5.19 -10.34 -23.38
C GLU A 48 5.35 -11.85 -23.16
N ARG A 49 4.23 -12.58 -23.15
CA ARG A 49 4.27 -14.04 -22.97
C ARG A 49 4.71 -14.74 -24.27
N PRO A 50 5.62 -15.74 -24.19
CA PRO A 50 6.08 -16.48 -25.37
C PRO A 50 4.94 -17.12 -26.17
N HIS A 51 5.18 -17.30 -27.46
CA HIS A 51 4.21 -17.84 -28.41
C HIS A 51 3.95 -19.35 -28.17
N GLY A 52 2.69 -19.79 -28.34
CA GLY A 52 2.34 -21.23 -28.41
C GLY A 52 1.43 -21.80 -27.32
N GLY A 53 0.86 -20.98 -26.44
CA GLY A 53 -0.15 -21.41 -25.45
C GLY A 53 -1.32 -20.43 -25.33
N ALA A 54 -2.31 -20.75 -24.47
CA ALA A 54 -3.34 -19.79 -24.07
C ALA A 54 -2.66 -18.52 -23.53
N ASN A 55 -3.16 -17.34 -23.92
CA ASN A 55 -2.67 -16.01 -23.53
C ASN A 55 -1.28 -15.63 -24.13
N ALA A 56 -0.87 -16.25 -25.24
CA ALA A 56 0.37 -15.89 -25.95
C ALA A 56 0.28 -14.47 -26.55
N GLY A 57 1.37 -13.71 -26.50
CA GLY A 57 1.38 -12.30 -26.94
C GLY A 57 0.71 -11.33 -25.94
N GLU A 58 0.14 -11.83 -24.85
CA GLU A 58 -0.38 -10.97 -23.78
C GLU A 58 0.75 -10.47 -22.88
N TRP A 59 0.53 -9.29 -22.31
CA TRP A 59 1.44 -8.66 -21.37
C TRP A 59 1.10 -9.08 -19.94
N ALA A 60 2.11 -9.53 -19.21
CA ALA A 60 1.93 -10.07 -17.88
C ALA A 60 3.06 -9.65 -16.94
N LEU A 61 2.82 -9.75 -15.63
CA LEU A 61 3.87 -9.63 -14.63
C LEU A 61 4.91 -10.76 -14.78
N PRO A 62 6.18 -10.50 -14.45
CA PRO A 62 7.18 -11.55 -14.37
C PRO A 62 6.83 -12.54 -13.26
N GLY A 63 6.43 -13.74 -13.67
CA GLY A 63 6.12 -14.84 -12.76
C GLY A 63 6.49 -16.22 -13.24
N THR A 64 6.57 -17.19 -12.34
CA THR A 64 6.96 -18.57 -12.67
C THR A 64 6.33 -19.55 -11.68
N PHE A 65 6.30 -20.83 -12.04
CA PHE A 65 5.93 -21.87 -11.07
C PHE A 65 7.13 -22.23 -10.19
N LEU A 66 6.83 -22.59 -8.95
CA LEU A 66 7.81 -23.07 -7.99
C LEU A 66 8.29 -24.47 -8.39
N HIS A 67 9.61 -24.67 -8.44
CA HIS A 67 10.18 -25.99 -8.66
C HIS A 67 10.28 -26.80 -7.36
N GLU A 68 10.39 -28.13 -7.47
CA GLU A 68 10.59 -28.99 -6.31
C GLU A 68 11.90 -28.62 -5.58
N GLY A 69 11.80 -28.38 -4.27
CA GLY A 69 12.95 -28.00 -3.44
C GLY A 69 13.39 -26.54 -3.55
N GLU A 70 12.73 -25.74 -4.39
CA GLU A 70 13.02 -24.31 -4.58
C GLU A 70 12.30 -23.45 -3.52
N THR A 71 12.94 -22.37 -3.07
CA THR A 71 12.27 -21.39 -2.20
C THR A 71 11.52 -20.36 -3.04
N LEU A 72 10.50 -19.72 -2.45
CA LEU A 72 9.75 -18.65 -3.13
C LEU A 72 10.67 -17.49 -3.53
N ALA A 73 11.64 -17.15 -2.69
CA ALA A 73 12.61 -16.10 -2.97
C ALA A 73 13.47 -16.44 -4.20
N ASP A 74 13.97 -17.68 -4.29
CA ASP A 74 14.75 -18.13 -5.44
C ASP A 74 13.93 -18.13 -6.72
N ALA A 75 12.67 -18.60 -6.65
CA ALA A 75 11.77 -18.61 -7.80
C ALA A 75 11.47 -17.19 -8.31
N VAL A 76 11.29 -16.22 -7.42
CA VAL A 76 11.08 -14.81 -7.79
C VAL A 76 12.32 -14.24 -8.46
N LEU A 77 13.51 -14.43 -7.87
CA LEU A 77 14.76 -13.92 -8.42
C LEU A 77 15.07 -14.55 -9.78
N ARG A 78 14.82 -15.85 -9.94
CA ARG A 78 14.92 -16.57 -11.22
C ARG A 78 13.96 -15.99 -12.25
N SER A 79 12.68 -15.83 -11.91
CA SER A 79 11.67 -15.23 -12.77
C SER A 79 12.08 -13.83 -13.25
N LEU A 80 12.55 -12.97 -12.34
CA LEU A 80 13.01 -11.62 -12.69
C LEU A 80 14.21 -11.65 -13.64
N ALA A 81 15.20 -12.50 -13.37
CA ALA A 81 16.39 -12.60 -14.19
C ALA A 81 16.10 -13.16 -15.61
N GLU A 82 15.27 -14.19 -15.70
CA GLU A 82 14.91 -14.85 -16.97
C GLU A 82 13.98 -13.96 -17.80
N LYS A 83 12.88 -13.50 -17.20
CA LYS A 83 11.78 -12.86 -17.94
C LYS A 83 12.04 -11.41 -18.24
N VAL A 84 12.75 -10.70 -17.36
CA VAL A 84 12.90 -9.23 -17.48
C VAL A 84 14.34 -8.78 -17.26
N GLY A 85 15.31 -9.69 -17.12
CA GLY A 85 16.73 -9.35 -17.02
C GLY A 85 17.16 -8.65 -15.73
N LEU A 86 16.24 -8.38 -14.79
CA LEU A 86 16.53 -7.70 -13.54
C LEU A 86 17.23 -8.62 -12.54
N ARG A 87 18.29 -8.11 -11.91
CA ARG A 87 19.11 -8.82 -10.94
C ARG A 87 19.45 -7.91 -9.76
N GLY A 88 19.80 -8.49 -8.61
CA GLY A 88 20.19 -7.71 -7.42
C GLY A 88 19.03 -6.97 -6.73
N THR A 89 17.79 -7.25 -7.12
CA THR A 89 16.59 -6.68 -6.51
C THR A 89 16.32 -7.33 -5.15
N ARG A 90 15.49 -6.66 -4.34
CA ARG A 90 15.03 -7.18 -3.04
C ARG A 90 13.51 -7.28 -3.03
N PRO A 91 12.94 -8.36 -3.58
CA PRO A 91 11.50 -8.55 -3.61
C PRO A 91 10.91 -8.66 -2.20
N GLN A 92 9.80 -7.98 -1.98
CA GLN A 92 9.01 -8.11 -0.75
C GLN A 92 7.75 -8.89 -1.04
N GLN A 93 7.47 -9.92 -0.24
CA GLN A 93 6.23 -10.69 -0.38
C GLN A 93 5.03 -9.81 -0.03
N LEU A 94 4.04 -9.76 -0.92
CA LEU A 94 2.80 -9.00 -0.75
C LEU A 94 1.70 -9.84 -0.12
N HIS A 95 1.29 -10.89 -0.84
CA HIS A 95 0.07 -11.64 -0.55
C HIS A 95 0.06 -12.98 -1.27
N VAL A 96 -0.75 -13.93 -0.79
CA VAL A 96 -1.04 -15.18 -1.50
C VAL A 96 -2.44 -15.06 -2.11
N PHE A 97 -2.52 -15.05 -3.42
CA PHE A 97 -3.77 -15.08 -4.17
C PHE A 97 -4.18 -16.53 -4.39
N ASP A 98 -5.36 -16.87 -3.91
CA ASP A 98 -5.82 -18.25 -3.76
C ASP A 98 -7.25 -18.51 -4.26
N ASP A 99 -7.83 -17.55 -4.99
CA ASP A 99 -9.07 -17.78 -5.73
C ASP A 99 -8.86 -18.92 -6.73
N PRO A 100 -9.58 -20.06 -6.60
CA PRO A 100 -9.41 -21.22 -7.48
C PRO A 100 -9.65 -20.93 -8.96
N ASP A 101 -10.42 -19.89 -9.30
CA ASP A 101 -10.82 -19.54 -10.66
C ASP A 101 -9.94 -18.42 -11.27
N ARG A 102 -8.88 -17.99 -10.58
CA ARG A 102 -8.01 -16.89 -11.06
C ARG A 102 -7.18 -17.24 -12.29
N ASP A 103 -6.93 -18.53 -12.50
CA ASP A 103 -6.04 -19.06 -13.53
C ASP A 103 -6.80 -20.09 -14.36
N ASP A 104 -6.96 -19.80 -15.64
CA ASP A 104 -7.67 -20.62 -16.61
C ASP A 104 -6.98 -21.98 -16.87
N ARG A 105 -5.72 -22.15 -16.43
CA ARG A 105 -4.95 -23.38 -16.57
C ARG A 105 -5.22 -24.39 -15.44
N GLY A 106 -5.89 -23.99 -14.36
CA GLY A 106 -6.29 -24.88 -13.27
C GLY A 106 -6.08 -24.28 -11.88
N TRP A 107 -6.06 -25.14 -10.85
CA TRP A 107 -5.94 -24.73 -9.45
C TRP A 107 -4.53 -24.22 -9.13
N VAL A 108 -4.35 -22.89 -9.19
CA VAL A 108 -3.07 -22.22 -8.95
C VAL A 108 -3.16 -21.25 -7.78
N LEU A 109 -2.24 -21.38 -6.83
CA LEU A 109 -1.95 -20.33 -5.84
C LEU A 109 -0.82 -19.45 -6.37
N SER A 110 -0.97 -18.13 -6.32
CA SER A 110 0.13 -17.22 -6.63
C SER A 110 0.62 -16.48 -5.37
N VAL A 111 1.90 -16.61 -5.06
CA VAL A 111 2.56 -15.80 -4.04
C VAL A 111 3.12 -14.55 -4.71
N ALA A 112 2.38 -13.46 -4.57
CA ALA A 112 2.71 -12.18 -5.16
C ALA A 112 3.83 -11.47 -4.39
N HIS A 113 4.72 -10.82 -5.13
CA HIS A 113 5.80 -10.00 -4.62
C HIS A 113 5.77 -8.60 -5.23
N VAL A 114 6.41 -7.64 -4.58
CA VAL A 114 6.65 -6.30 -5.10
C VAL A 114 8.14 -6.01 -5.10
N VAL A 115 8.58 -5.28 -6.13
CA VAL A 115 9.91 -4.68 -6.21
C VAL A 115 9.72 -3.23 -6.64
N LEU A 116 10.46 -2.31 -6.03
CA LEU A 116 10.58 -0.93 -6.49
C LEU A 116 11.96 -0.71 -7.09
N VAL A 117 12.00 -0.02 -8.22
CA VAL A 117 13.23 0.37 -8.93
C VAL A 117 13.07 1.77 -9.50
N LEU A 118 14.18 2.46 -9.77
CA LEU A 118 14.15 3.71 -10.54
C LEU A 118 14.06 3.42 -12.03
N ALA A 119 13.49 4.35 -12.80
CA ALA A 119 13.45 4.26 -14.27
C ALA A 119 14.86 4.05 -14.87
N ASP A 120 15.85 4.82 -14.38
CA ASP A 120 17.26 4.72 -14.80
C ASP A 120 17.86 3.32 -14.61
N ASP A 121 17.40 2.54 -13.61
CA ASP A 121 17.86 1.16 -13.36
C ASP A 121 17.29 0.16 -14.38
N VAL A 122 16.18 0.52 -15.02
CA VAL A 122 15.41 -0.33 -15.93
C VAL A 122 15.68 0.00 -17.39
N ASP A 123 16.08 1.24 -17.72
CA ASP A 123 16.39 1.68 -19.08
C ASP A 123 17.34 0.73 -19.85
N PRO A 124 18.46 0.22 -19.27
CA PRO A 124 19.34 -0.71 -19.97
C PRO A 124 18.69 -2.05 -20.33
N VAL A 125 17.71 -2.48 -19.53
CA VAL A 125 16.91 -3.68 -19.80
C VAL A 125 16.01 -3.43 -21.01
N LEU A 126 15.25 -2.33 -20.99
CA LEU A 126 14.28 -2.00 -22.04
C LEU A 126 14.94 -1.81 -23.40
N ALA A 127 16.14 -1.20 -23.42
CA ALA A 127 16.89 -0.96 -24.64
C ALA A 127 17.20 -2.25 -25.45
N ASN A 128 17.25 -3.41 -24.80
CA ASN A 128 17.64 -4.68 -25.42
C ASN A 128 16.54 -5.77 -25.36
N ARG A 129 15.35 -5.44 -24.83
CA ARG A 129 14.27 -6.40 -24.60
C ARG A 129 12.94 -5.84 -25.10
N PRO A 130 12.63 -5.97 -26.40
CA PRO A 130 11.37 -5.47 -26.96
C PRO A 130 10.14 -6.20 -26.41
N ASP A 131 10.35 -7.39 -25.85
CA ASP A 131 9.35 -8.19 -25.14
C ASP A 131 9.16 -7.73 -23.69
N VAL A 132 9.76 -6.62 -23.27
CA VAL A 132 9.60 -6.01 -21.95
C VAL A 132 9.22 -4.55 -22.12
N ARG A 133 8.25 -4.08 -21.33
CA ARG A 133 7.80 -2.70 -21.35
C ARG A 133 7.49 -2.20 -19.95
N VAL A 134 7.52 -0.88 -19.78
CA VAL A 134 6.94 -0.21 -18.61
C VAL A 134 5.71 0.55 -19.09
N VAL A 135 4.59 0.37 -18.40
CA VAL A 135 3.36 1.13 -18.64
C VAL A 135 2.96 1.86 -17.36
N PRO A 136 2.31 3.04 -17.44
CA PRO A 136 1.73 3.67 -16.27
C PRO A 136 0.79 2.71 -15.53
N VAL A 137 0.80 2.73 -14.19
CA VAL A 137 0.03 1.77 -13.38
C VAL A 137 -1.48 1.85 -13.64
N GLU A 138 -1.99 3.01 -14.01
CA GLU A 138 -3.38 3.25 -14.43
C GLU A 138 -3.75 2.57 -15.75
N ASN A 139 -2.76 2.30 -16.60
CA ASN A 139 -2.94 1.66 -17.90
C ASN A 139 -2.69 0.14 -17.83
N ALA A 140 -2.31 -0.39 -16.66
CA ALA A 140 -1.97 -1.79 -16.45
C ALA A 140 -3.20 -2.66 -16.17
N ALA A 141 -4.15 -2.70 -17.10
CA ALA A 141 -5.39 -3.46 -16.99
C ALA A 141 -5.50 -4.58 -18.03
N GLY A 142 -6.33 -5.59 -17.76
CA GLY A 142 -6.61 -6.70 -18.67
C GLY A 142 -5.51 -7.75 -18.73
N GLN A 143 -4.68 -7.82 -17.68
CA GLN A 143 -3.60 -8.80 -17.63
C GLN A 143 -4.13 -10.19 -17.25
N PRO A 144 -3.53 -11.28 -17.78
CA PRO A 144 -3.95 -12.64 -17.47
C PRO A 144 -3.68 -12.99 -16.00
N PHE A 145 -4.27 -14.11 -15.56
CA PHE A 145 -4.00 -14.74 -14.26
C PHE A 145 -4.29 -13.84 -13.05
N GLY A 146 -5.21 -12.87 -13.16
CA GLY A 146 -5.56 -11.97 -12.07
C GLY A 146 -4.45 -10.98 -11.68
N HIS A 147 -3.51 -10.70 -12.59
CA HIS A 147 -2.39 -9.78 -12.34
C HIS A 147 -2.83 -8.33 -12.04
N ASP A 148 -3.99 -7.91 -12.55
CA ASP A 148 -4.56 -6.60 -12.21
C ASP A 148 -4.77 -6.42 -10.69
N GLU A 149 -5.19 -7.49 -9.99
CA GLU A 149 -5.34 -7.46 -8.53
C GLU A 149 -3.99 -7.36 -7.81
N ILE A 150 -2.95 -7.99 -8.37
CA ILE A 150 -1.57 -7.93 -7.84
C ILE A 150 -1.01 -6.51 -7.98
N VAL A 151 -1.12 -5.90 -9.17
CA VAL A 151 -0.62 -4.53 -9.41
C VAL A 151 -1.31 -3.55 -8.48
N ARG A 152 -2.64 -3.61 -8.36
CA ARG A 152 -3.39 -2.72 -7.48
C ARG A 152 -2.92 -2.83 -6.02
N LEU A 153 -2.76 -4.06 -5.52
CA LEU A 153 -2.29 -4.28 -4.14
C LEU A 153 -0.85 -3.80 -3.93
N ALA A 154 0.02 -3.98 -4.94
CA ALA A 154 1.41 -3.51 -4.89
C ALA A 154 1.47 -1.98 -4.79
N VAL A 155 0.72 -1.28 -5.65
CA VAL A 155 0.62 0.20 -5.64
C VAL A 155 0.09 0.70 -4.30
N ASP A 156 -1.03 0.13 -3.82
CA ASP A 156 -1.63 0.48 -2.52
C ASP A 156 -0.60 0.34 -1.38
N ARG A 157 0.14 -0.77 -1.35
CA ARG A 157 1.16 -1.05 -0.33
C ARG A 157 2.30 -0.03 -0.37
N VAL A 158 2.81 0.24 -1.56
CA VAL A 158 3.95 1.12 -1.76
C VAL A 158 3.61 2.57 -1.42
N GLN A 159 2.43 3.04 -1.85
CA GLN A 159 1.94 4.37 -1.49
C GLN A 159 1.77 4.52 0.03
N GLN A 160 1.26 3.50 0.71
CA GLN A 160 1.18 3.50 2.18
C GLN A 160 2.57 3.54 2.83
N ASP A 161 3.52 2.78 2.29
CA ASP A 161 4.88 2.72 2.84
C ASP A 161 5.59 4.07 2.71
N TYR A 162 5.47 4.74 1.57
CA TYR A 162 6.04 6.06 1.33
C TYR A 162 5.29 7.17 2.08
N ALA A 163 3.98 7.04 2.33
CA ALA A 163 3.26 7.98 3.19
C ALA A 163 3.77 7.98 4.64
N LEU A 164 4.39 6.89 5.09
CA LEU A 164 4.85 6.71 6.47
C LEU A 164 6.37 6.80 6.64
N ARG A 165 7.14 6.58 5.57
CA ARG A 165 8.60 6.46 5.63
C ARG A 165 9.24 7.25 4.49
N PRO A 166 10.38 7.92 4.71
CA PRO A 166 11.02 8.72 3.67
C PRO A 166 11.39 7.94 2.42
N ASP A 167 12.07 6.80 2.57
CA ASP A 167 12.51 5.99 1.44
C ASP A 167 12.68 4.54 1.92
N PRO A 168 11.56 3.82 2.11
CA PRO A 168 11.57 2.46 2.66
C PRO A 168 12.22 1.42 1.72
N ALA A 169 12.30 1.73 0.42
CA ALA A 169 12.95 0.87 -0.56
C ALA A 169 14.44 1.20 -0.77
N HIS A 170 14.94 2.27 -0.12
CA HIS A 170 16.33 2.75 -0.24
C HIS A 170 16.72 3.13 -1.68
N LEU A 171 15.78 3.66 -2.46
CA LEU A 171 16.01 4.04 -3.86
C LEU A 171 17.03 5.17 -4.02
N LEU A 172 17.11 6.09 -3.04
CA LEU A 172 18.04 7.22 -3.12
C LEU A 172 19.38 6.96 -2.45
N GLY A 173 19.62 5.74 -1.96
CA GLY A 173 20.81 5.41 -1.17
C GLY A 173 20.83 6.10 0.20
N ASP A 174 21.97 6.03 0.90
CA ASP A 174 22.07 6.41 2.32
C ASP A 174 22.01 7.91 2.58
N GLN A 175 22.31 8.72 1.58
CA GLN A 175 22.24 10.17 1.64
C GLN A 175 21.58 10.71 0.37
N PHE A 176 20.71 11.70 0.54
CA PHE A 176 19.94 12.28 -0.56
C PHE A 176 19.60 13.74 -0.30
N THR A 177 19.26 14.48 -1.35
CA THR A 177 18.75 15.84 -1.21
C THR A 177 17.26 15.82 -0.88
N LEU A 178 16.76 16.85 -0.20
CA LEU A 178 15.33 16.98 0.07
C LEU A 178 14.50 17.02 -1.22
N LYS A 179 15.03 17.64 -2.29
CA LYS A 179 14.36 17.71 -3.60
C LYS A 179 14.24 16.34 -4.25
N ALA A 180 15.29 15.52 -4.19
CA ALA A 180 15.25 14.15 -4.72
C ALA A 180 14.24 13.30 -3.94
N LEU A 181 14.20 13.45 -2.62
CA LEU A 181 13.22 12.78 -1.77
C LEU A 181 11.78 13.22 -2.11
N GLN A 182 11.55 14.51 -2.30
CA GLN A 182 10.24 15.02 -2.70
C GLN A 182 9.81 14.46 -4.06
N ALA A 183 10.68 14.54 -5.08
CA ALA A 183 10.38 14.02 -6.40
C ALA A 183 10.05 12.51 -6.38
N LEU A 184 10.74 11.75 -5.54
CA LEU A 184 10.42 10.34 -5.32
C LEU A 184 9.02 10.14 -4.70
N HIS A 185 8.67 10.93 -3.68
CA HIS A 185 7.34 10.88 -3.07
C HIS A 185 6.24 11.28 -4.05
N ASP A 186 6.47 12.34 -4.82
CA ASP A 186 5.51 12.83 -5.81
C ASP A 186 5.29 11.81 -6.93
N ALA A 187 6.33 11.10 -7.36
CA ALA A 187 6.21 10.03 -8.36
C ALA A 187 5.45 8.79 -7.84
N VAL A 188 5.60 8.44 -6.56
CA VAL A 188 4.91 7.29 -5.95
C VAL A 188 3.47 7.62 -5.59
N ALA A 189 3.23 8.83 -5.08
CA ALA A 189 1.92 9.27 -4.63
C ALA A 189 0.92 9.30 -5.79
N PRO A 190 -0.37 9.04 -5.52
CA PRO A 190 -1.40 9.18 -6.56
C PRO A 190 -1.35 10.54 -7.20
N GLN A 191 -1.80 10.62 -8.44
CA GLN A 191 -1.98 11.89 -9.10
C GLN A 191 -2.93 12.78 -8.28
N PRO A 192 -2.61 14.07 -8.11
CA PRO A 192 -3.47 14.99 -7.37
C PRO A 192 -4.87 15.03 -7.99
N GLY A 193 -5.90 15.12 -7.14
CA GLY A 193 -7.26 15.35 -7.61
C GLY A 193 -7.41 16.73 -8.28
N PRO A 194 -8.53 16.97 -9.00
CA PRO A 194 -8.80 18.29 -9.57
C PRO A 194 -8.76 19.39 -8.50
N GLY A 195 -7.88 20.38 -8.67
CA GLY A 195 -7.70 21.49 -7.73
C GLY A 195 -6.78 21.18 -6.54
N GLU A 196 -6.24 19.97 -6.43
CA GLU A 196 -5.19 19.63 -5.49
C GLU A 196 -3.81 19.93 -6.09
N ALA A 197 -2.87 20.33 -5.24
CA ALA A 197 -1.48 20.54 -5.64
C ALA A 197 -0.56 19.67 -4.78
N ARG A 198 0.57 19.26 -5.38
CA ARG A 198 1.68 18.65 -4.63
C ARG A 198 2.12 19.62 -3.52
N PRO A 199 2.56 19.11 -2.35
CA PRO A 199 3.01 19.97 -1.27
C PRO A 199 4.21 20.82 -1.72
N SER A 200 4.31 22.06 -1.21
CA SER A 200 5.53 22.84 -1.41
C SER A 200 6.73 22.16 -0.75
N ILE A 201 7.93 22.40 -1.27
CA ILE A 201 9.18 21.90 -0.68
C ILE A 201 9.32 22.25 0.81
N ASP A 202 8.85 23.44 1.23
CA ASP A 202 8.87 23.86 2.64
C ASP A 202 7.90 23.06 3.50
N THR A 203 6.71 22.76 2.97
CA THR A 203 5.73 21.91 3.66
C THR A 203 6.28 20.50 3.81
N PHE A 204 6.86 19.96 2.73
CA PHE A 204 7.51 18.66 2.72
C PHE A 204 8.69 18.60 3.71
N ARG A 205 9.55 19.64 3.74
CA ARG A 205 10.64 19.78 4.70
C ARG A 205 10.14 19.76 6.13
N ARG A 206 9.14 20.60 6.45
CA ARG A 206 8.57 20.71 7.79
C ARG A 206 8.00 19.37 8.25
N TYR A 207 7.39 18.61 7.35
CA TYR A 207 6.94 17.25 7.66
C TYR A 207 8.11 16.31 7.90
N MET A 208 9.02 16.14 6.93
CA MET A 208 10.09 15.13 7.00
C MET A 208 11.11 15.41 8.11
N VAL A 209 11.59 16.66 8.22
CA VAL A 209 12.57 17.07 9.22
C VAL A 209 11.89 17.33 10.57
N GLY A 210 10.74 18.01 10.57
CA GLY A 210 10.06 18.38 11.81
C GLY A 210 9.47 17.18 12.57
N ARG A 211 9.12 16.10 11.86
CA ARG A 211 8.75 14.81 12.48
C ARG A 211 9.97 13.92 12.78
N GLY A 212 11.18 14.35 12.47
CA GLY A 212 12.41 13.60 12.70
C GLY A 212 12.55 12.35 11.83
N LEU A 213 11.87 12.26 10.68
CA LEU A 213 11.97 11.12 9.77
C LEU A 213 13.30 11.12 8.98
N ILE A 214 13.82 12.32 8.72
CA ILE A 214 15.15 12.54 8.15
C ILE A 214 15.90 13.59 8.97
N GLN A 215 17.23 13.53 8.91
CA GLN A 215 18.12 14.48 9.57
C GLN A 215 19.16 15.02 8.58
N PRO A 216 19.52 16.31 8.68
CA PRO A 216 20.61 16.87 7.88
C PRO A 216 21.94 16.18 8.25
N THR A 217 22.80 15.97 7.27
CA THR A 217 24.13 15.40 7.48
C THR A 217 25.19 16.47 7.79
N GLY A 218 24.88 17.75 7.52
CA GLY A 218 25.85 18.84 7.53
C GLY A 218 26.72 18.91 6.27
N GLU A 219 26.58 17.94 5.36
CA GLU A 219 27.25 17.89 4.08
C GLU A 219 26.36 18.51 2.99
N SER A 220 26.95 18.86 1.85
CA SER A 220 26.21 19.37 0.70
C SER A 220 26.60 18.60 -0.55
N ALA A 221 25.64 18.40 -1.45
CA ALA A 221 25.83 17.71 -2.70
C ALA A 221 27.01 18.32 -3.46
N ARG A 222 27.89 17.46 -3.98
CA ARG A 222 29.04 17.90 -4.76
C ARG A 222 28.54 18.63 -6.01
N LYS A 223 29.05 19.85 -6.27
CA LYS A 223 28.83 20.48 -7.59
C LYS A 223 29.50 19.62 -8.65
N GLU A 224 28.74 19.20 -9.64
CA GLU A 224 29.33 18.58 -10.83
C GLU A 224 30.31 19.57 -11.48
N PRO A 225 31.55 19.13 -11.81
CA PRO A 225 32.50 19.97 -12.51
C PRO A 225 31.93 20.37 -13.88
N GLY A 226 31.62 21.66 -14.06
CA GLY A 226 31.02 22.19 -15.30
C GLY A 226 29.55 22.60 -15.21
N SER A 227 28.89 22.37 -14.08
CA SER A 227 27.52 22.84 -13.85
C SER A 227 27.48 24.37 -13.64
N SER A 228 26.90 25.08 -14.61
CA SER A 228 26.65 26.53 -14.57
C SER A 228 25.45 26.92 -13.69
N VAL A 229 24.94 26.01 -12.86
CA VAL A 229 23.82 26.27 -11.97
C VAL A 229 24.26 27.21 -10.85
N MET A 230 23.85 28.48 -10.98
CA MET A 230 23.98 29.52 -9.97
C MET A 230 23.14 29.15 -8.74
N GLY A 231 23.79 28.65 -7.69
CA GLY A 231 23.13 28.28 -6.43
C GLY A 231 24.10 27.72 -5.40
N LYS A 232 23.72 27.80 -4.11
CA LYS A 232 24.39 27.07 -3.03
C LYS A 232 24.17 25.56 -3.26
N PRO A 233 25.18 24.71 -3.03
CA PRO A 233 25.00 23.27 -3.16
C PRO A 233 23.90 22.77 -2.23
N ALA A 234 23.09 21.81 -2.68
CA ALA A 234 21.94 21.31 -1.92
C ALA A 234 22.42 20.54 -0.68
N GLU A 235 21.82 20.80 0.48
CA GLU A 235 22.11 20.07 1.72
C GLU A 235 21.71 18.60 1.59
N LEU A 236 22.56 17.71 2.12
CA LEU A 236 22.30 16.28 2.16
C LEU A 236 21.60 15.89 3.47
N TYR A 237 20.67 14.96 3.33
CA TYR A 237 19.88 14.39 4.41
C TYR A 237 20.09 12.88 4.42
N ARG A 238 19.86 12.27 5.59
CA ARG A 238 19.79 10.82 5.74
C ARG A 238 18.54 10.43 6.50
N ARG A 239 18.04 9.21 6.26
CA ARG A 239 16.96 8.60 7.06
C ARG A 239 17.40 8.53 8.52
N SER A 240 16.50 8.86 9.45
CA SER A 240 16.78 8.76 10.88
C SER A 240 16.85 7.29 11.31
N ALA A 241 17.89 6.91 12.07
CA ALA A 241 18.08 5.54 12.54
C ALA A 241 17.02 5.10 13.58
N ASP A 242 16.35 6.06 14.22
CA ASP A 242 15.31 5.84 15.23
C ASP A 242 13.92 5.55 14.64
N VAL A 243 13.80 5.40 13.32
CA VAL A 243 12.63 4.75 12.72
C VAL A 243 12.75 3.25 12.99
N ARG A 244 12.56 2.86 14.27
CA ARG A 244 12.39 1.46 14.63
C ARG A 244 11.27 0.89 13.77
N ASP A 245 11.57 -0.26 13.20
CA ASP A 245 10.73 -1.04 12.33
C ASP A 245 9.28 -1.10 12.86
N LEU A 246 8.38 -0.29 12.30
CA LEU A 246 6.97 -0.28 12.69
C LEU A 246 6.27 -1.58 12.31
N THR A 247 6.92 -2.47 11.52
CA THR A 247 6.35 -3.77 11.19
C THR A 247 6.41 -4.76 12.38
N GLU A 248 7.41 -4.67 13.27
CA GLU A 248 7.43 -5.45 14.52
C GLU A 248 6.37 -4.96 15.52
N VAL A 249 5.96 -3.68 15.44
CA VAL A 249 4.93 -3.07 16.32
C VAL A 249 3.50 -3.31 15.79
N LEU A 250 3.33 -3.69 14.52
CA LEU A 250 2.02 -3.83 13.86
C LEU A 250 1.45 -5.26 13.85
N GLY A 251 2.25 -6.31 14.03
CA GLY A 251 1.76 -7.67 14.27
C GLY A 251 0.77 -8.26 13.25
N VAL A 252 0.73 -7.77 12.00
CA VAL A 252 -0.24 -8.24 11.00
C VAL A 252 0.31 -9.48 10.28
N ARG A 253 -0.18 -10.66 10.65
CA ARG A 253 -0.24 -11.81 9.73
C ARG A 253 -1.54 -11.73 8.92
N PRO A 254 -1.52 -11.87 7.58
CA PRO A 254 -2.75 -11.86 6.79
C PRO A 254 -3.44 -13.23 6.89
N VAL A 255 -4.72 -13.24 7.27
CA VAL A 255 -5.61 -14.40 7.10
C VAL A 255 -6.75 -14.03 6.15
N ARG A 256 -7.01 -14.98 5.26
CA ARG A 256 -7.88 -15.04 4.09
C ARG A 256 -9.30 -14.51 4.27
N LYS A 257 -9.87 -14.07 3.15
CA LYS A 257 -11.28 -13.69 2.98
C LYS A 257 -11.86 -14.57 1.88
N ASP A 258 -13.12 -14.96 1.99
CA ASP A 258 -13.84 -15.62 0.89
C ASP A 258 -15.04 -14.80 0.39
N ARG A 259 -15.27 -14.91 -0.93
CA ARG A 259 -16.14 -14.10 -1.84
C ARG A 259 -17.62 -14.53 -1.75
N SER A 260 -18.66 -13.96 -2.40
CA SER A 260 -18.93 -13.37 -3.74
C SER A 260 -20.23 -12.51 -3.67
N ARG A 261 -20.55 -11.45 -4.45
CA ARG A 261 -20.67 -11.12 -5.89
C ARG A 261 -22.04 -11.49 -6.51
N ALA A 262 -23.00 -10.54 -6.57
CA ALA A 262 -24.02 -10.48 -7.63
C ALA A 262 -24.69 -9.08 -7.77
N ASP A 263 -24.65 -8.59 -9.02
CA ASP A 263 -25.52 -7.66 -9.75
C ASP A 263 -25.45 -6.11 -9.69
N ARG A 264 -25.62 -5.57 -10.91
CA ARG A 264 -25.56 -4.18 -11.46
C ARG A 264 -26.75 -3.31 -10.96
N GLY A 265 -26.91 -2.00 -11.16
CA GLY A 265 -26.26 -0.89 -11.88
C GLY A 265 -27.20 0.35 -11.88
N ALA A 266 -26.65 1.52 -12.25
CA ALA A 266 -27.27 2.77 -12.76
C ALA A 266 -28.19 3.71 -11.91
N ASP A 267 -27.73 4.96 -11.86
CA ASP A 267 -28.39 6.30 -11.93
C ASP A 267 -28.97 7.12 -10.74
N ALA A 268 -28.40 8.32 -10.65
CA ALA A 268 -28.92 9.70 -10.45
C ALA A 268 -29.74 10.17 -9.21
N SER A 269 -29.13 11.16 -8.54
CA SER A 269 -29.68 12.42 -7.96
C SER A 269 -30.85 12.40 -6.95
N GLY A 270 -30.56 12.70 -5.68
CA GLY A 270 -31.53 13.00 -4.60
C GLY A 270 -30.88 13.17 -3.22
N PRO A 271 -31.50 13.88 -2.25
CA PRO A 271 -30.83 14.65 -1.19
C PRO A 271 -30.23 13.80 -0.06
N ALA A 272 -29.28 14.40 0.66
CA ALA A 272 -28.36 13.76 1.62
C ALA A 272 -27.50 12.68 0.95
N GLY A 273 -26.36 13.10 0.39
CA GLY A 273 -25.41 12.20 -0.24
C GLY A 273 -24.83 11.19 0.75
N SER A 274 -25.54 10.08 0.96
CA SER A 274 -24.94 8.84 1.42
C SER A 274 -23.78 8.51 0.47
N PHE A 275 -22.75 7.85 1.00
CA PHE A 275 -21.47 7.51 0.36
C PHE A 275 -21.52 6.94 -1.07
N ARG A 276 -22.70 6.60 -1.60
CA ARG A 276 -22.91 6.06 -2.94
C ARG A 276 -22.62 7.03 -4.09
N GLY A 277 -22.49 8.33 -3.85
CA GLY A 277 -22.35 9.34 -4.90
C GLY A 277 -20.93 9.68 -5.37
N LEU A 278 -19.89 9.23 -4.67
CA LEU A 278 -18.50 9.49 -5.05
C LEU A 278 -17.84 8.18 -5.50
N SER A 279 -17.69 8.04 -6.81
CA SER A 279 -16.98 6.94 -7.44
C SER A 279 -15.57 6.77 -6.85
N GLY A 280 -15.27 5.62 -6.24
CA GLY A 280 -13.90 5.06 -6.30
C GLY A 280 -13.25 4.50 -5.04
N HIS A 281 -13.67 4.81 -3.80
CA HIS A 281 -12.90 4.41 -2.61
C HIS A 281 -13.74 3.63 -1.59
N LYS A 282 -13.60 2.30 -1.58
CA LYS A 282 -14.30 1.41 -0.64
C LYS A 282 -13.66 1.46 0.75
N VAL A 283 -14.09 2.42 1.58
CA VAL A 283 -13.96 2.33 3.03
C VAL A 283 -14.61 1.02 3.51
N ASN A 284 -14.05 0.37 4.53
CA ASN A 284 -14.61 -0.90 5.00
C ASN A 284 -16.07 -0.75 5.44
N PRO A 285 -16.97 -1.72 5.15
CA PRO A 285 -18.36 -1.68 5.58
C PRO A 285 -18.60 -1.47 7.09
N HIS A 286 -17.69 -1.89 7.96
CA HIS A 286 -17.81 -1.61 9.40
C HIS A 286 -17.52 -0.14 9.72
N ILE A 287 -16.49 0.44 9.08
CA ILE A 287 -16.18 1.87 9.23
C ILE A 287 -17.27 2.70 8.55
N GLN A 288 -17.73 2.27 7.38
CA GLN A 288 -18.84 2.90 6.66
C GLN A 288 -20.10 2.92 7.51
N ARG A 289 -20.54 1.77 8.03
CA ARG A 289 -21.71 1.69 8.92
C ARG A 289 -21.54 2.58 10.14
N LEU A 290 -20.37 2.58 10.76
CA LEU A 290 -20.10 3.45 11.90
C LEU A 290 -20.25 4.94 11.54
N VAL A 291 -19.67 5.37 10.42
CA VAL A 291 -19.77 6.76 9.94
C VAL A 291 -21.20 7.11 9.55
N ASP A 292 -21.91 6.21 8.89
CA ASP A 292 -23.33 6.38 8.52
C ASP A 292 -24.21 6.48 9.76
N ASP A 293 -24.02 5.59 10.74
CA ASP A 293 -24.76 5.58 12.01
C ASP A 293 -24.55 6.89 12.77
N VAL A 294 -23.32 7.41 12.79
CA VAL A 294 -23.02 8.74 13.36
C VAL A 294 -23.65 9.86 12.51
N GLY A 295 -23.64 9.72 11.18
CA GLY A 295 -24.26 10.64 10.23
C GLY A 295 -25.78 10.77 10.37
N THR A 296 -26.45 9.76 10.95
CA THR A 296 -27.88 9.89 11.31
C THR A 296 -28.13 10.85 12.47
N ARG A 297 -27.11 11.17 13.26
CA ARG A 297 -27.19 11.99 14.48
C ARG A 297 -26.52 13.36 14.32
N VAL A 298 -25.44 13.40 13.56
CA VAL A 298 -24.64 14.61 13.30
C VAL A 298 -24.57 14.83 11.79
N PRO A 299 -24.97 16.00 11.25
CA PRO A 299 -24.79 16.29 9.84
C PRO A 299 -23.31 16.27 9.45
N LEU A 300 -22.96 15.51 8.40
CA LEU A 300 -21.57 15.33 7.96
C LEU A 300 -21.35 15.86 6.54
N THR A 301 -20.15 16.38 6.30
CA THR A 301 -19.56 16.50 4.97
C THR A 301 -18.51 15.41 4.83
N LEU A 302 -18.65 14.57 3.80
CA LEU A 302 -17.70 13.53 3.46
C LEU A 302 -16.96 13.92 2.18
N SER A 303 -15.64 14.03 2.25
CA SER A 303 -14.80 14.31 1.08
C SER A 303 -13.97 13.07 0.75
N GLY A 304 -14.24 12.49 -0.42
CA GLY A 304 -13.43 11.39 -0.95
C GLY A 304 -12.05 11.89 -1.34
N MET A 305 -11.01 11.32 -0.72
CA MET A 305 -9.62 11.51 -1.10
C MET A 305 -9.10 10.19 -1.69
N PRO A 306 -7.99 10.20 -2.45
CA PRO A 306 -7.48 8.99 -3.12
C PRO A 306 -7.30 7.75 -2.22
N HIS A 307 -7.10 7.94 -0.91
CA HIS A 307 -6.77 6.86 0.04
C HIS A 307 -7.60 6.84 1.32
N TYR A 308 -8.50 7.80 1.50
CA TYR A 308 -9.33 7.90 2.68
C TYR A 308 -10.54 8.78 2.38
N VAL A 309 -11.53 8.72 3.26
CA VAL A 309 -12.61 9.70 3.27
C VAL A 309 -12.44 10.60 4.47
N ALA A 310 -12.34 11.90 4.21
CA ALA A 310 -12.35 12.91 5.26
C ALA A 310 -13.77 13.02 5.80
N VAL A 311 -13.92 12.85 7.11
CA VAL A 311 -15.18 12.98 7.83
C VAL A 311 -15.14 14.31 8.59
N ARG A 312 -16.04 15.22 8.23
CA ARG A 312 -16.16 16.55 8.83
C ARG A 312 -17.61 16.82 9.26
N PRO A 313 -17.86 17.69 10.25
CA PRO A 313 -19.19 18.26 10.42
C PRO A 313 -19.62 19.03 9.17
N ALA A 314 -20.93 19.05 8.89
CA ALA A 314 -21.44 19.81 7.75
C ALA A 314 -21.14 21.32 7.92
N GLY A 315 -20.60 21.94 6.87
CA GLY A 315 -20.22 23.36 6.87
C GLY A 315 -18.83 23.68 7.44
N GLU A 316 -18.11 22.69 7.96
CA GLU A 316 -16.77 22.87 8.55
C GLU A 316 -15.65 22.43 7.59
N GLU A 317 -14.56 23.20 7.56
CA GLU A 317 -13.37 22.87 6.75
C GLU A 317 -12.43 21.87 7.45
N ARG A 318 -12.44 21.86 8.79
CA ARG A 318 -11.54 21.04 9.61
C ARG A 318 -12.00 19.58 9.63
N VAL A 319 -11.03 18.66 9.58
CA VAL A 319 -11.30 17.21 9.59
C VAL A 319 -11.36 16.66 11.00
N ALA A 320 -12.44 15.95 11.32
CA ALA A 320 -12.61 15.26 12.60
C ALA A 320 -12.07 13.83 12.55
N ALA A 321 -12.23 13.14 11.41
CA ALA A 321 -11.69 11.80 11.23
C ALA A 321 -11.32 11.48 9.78
N TYR A 322 -10.43 10.50 9.63
CA TYR A 322 -9.98 9.96 8.36
C TYR A 322 -10.39 8.49 8.27
N ALA A 323 -11.36 8.19 7.42
CA ALA A 323 -11.83 6.83 7.17
C ALA A 323 -11.01 6.18 6.05
N ARG A 324 -10.09 5.27 6.41
CA ARG A 324 -9.26 4.50 5.47
C ARG A 324 -9.87 3.12 5.24
N PRO A 325 -9.43 2.35 4.22
CA PRO A 325 -9.96 1.02 3.92
C PRO A 325 -9.94 0.02 5.08
N GLN A 326 -9.05 0.18 6.07
CA GLN A 326 -8.93 -0.75 7.21
C GLN A 326 -8.89 -0.07 8.58
N THR A 327 -8.91 1.26 8.64
CA THR A 327 -8.72 2.00 9.89
C THR A 327 -9.52 3.30 9.86
N LEU A 328 -10.23 3.59 10.94
CA LEU A 328 -10.79 4.92 11.18
C LEU A 328 -9.86 5.68 12.13
N SER A 329 -9.31 6.80 11.68
CA SER A 329 -8.40 7.62 12.48
C SER A 329 -9.13 8.86 12.98
N ILE A 330 -9.42 8.91 14.27
CA ILE A 330 -10.28 9.93 14.90
C ILE A 330 -9.39 10.94 15.62
N GLY A 331 -9.52 12.23 15.31
CA GLY A 331 -8.80 13.31 15.98
C GLY A 331 -9.52 13.75 17.25
N LEU A 332 -8.94 13.46 18.41
CA LEU A 332 -9.49 13.77 19.73
C LEU A 332 -8.62 14.78 20.48
N ASP A 333 -9.18 15.37 21.53
CA ASP A 333 -8.37 16.06 22.55
C ASP A 333 -7.36 15.08 23.19
N PRO A 334 -6.15 15.52 23.58
CA PRO A 334 -5.15 14.65 24.17
C PRO A 334 -5.67 13.79 25.32
N ASP A 335 -6.45 14.36 26.25
CA ASP A 335 -6.94 13.63 27.43
C ASP A 335 -7.97 12.56 27.05
N ASP A 336 -8.89 12.90 26.14
CA ASP A 336 -9.88 11.99 25.59
C ASP A 336 -9.23 10.85 24.79
N ALA A 337 -8.19 11.16 24.01
CA ALA A 337 -7.47 10.18 23.22
C ALA A 337 -6.70 9.19 24.11
N GLU A 338 -6.08 9.68 25.19
CA GLU A 338 -5.38 8.85 26.17
C GLU A 338 -6.34 7.94 26.93
N SER A 339 -7.49 8.47 27.36
CA SER A 339 -8.54 7.68 28.00
C SER A 339 -9.04 6.54 27.10
N VAL A 340 -9.42 6.87 25.86
CA VAL A 340 -9.92 5.89 24.88
C VAL A 340 -8.85 4.86 24.49
N GLY A 341 -7.60 5.30 24.31
CA GLY A 341 -6.49 4.41 23.97
C GLY A 341 -6.06 3.49 25.12
N ALA A 342 -6.26 3.90 26.38
CA ALA A 342 -6.00 3.06 27.55
C ALA A 342 -7.09 2.02 27.79
N GLU A 343 -8.34 2.36 27.50
CA GLU A 343 -9.51 1.48 27.71
C GLU A 343 -9.59 0.36 26.67
N PHE A 344 -9.31 0.65 25.39
CA PHE A 344 -9.43 -0.31 24.29
C PHE A 344 -8.07 -0.67 23.69
N ARG A 345 -7.52 -1.83 24.08
CA ARG A 345 -6.20 -2.30 23.58
C ARG A 345 -6.12 -2.50 22.07
N SER A 346 -7.26 -2.69 21.40
CA SER A 346 -7.35 -2.79 19.95
C SER A 346 -7.18 -1.43 19.26
N PHE A 347 -7.40 -0.32 19.98
CA PHE A 347 -7.25 1.03 19.46
C PHE A 347 -5.81 1.49 19.67
N ARG A 348 -5.22 2.08 18.63
CA ARG A 348 -3.87 2.63 18.73
C ARG A 348 -3.95 4.14 18.94
N LEU A 349 -3.36 4.62 20.02
CA LEU A 349 -3.11 6.04 20.25
C LEU A 349 -1.85 6.49 19.49
N GLU A 350 -1.99 7.56 18.70
CA GLU A 350 -0.90 8.33 18.10
C GLU A 350 -0.89 9.73 18.72
N ARG A 351 0.20 10.08 19.40
CA ARG A 351 0.38 11.41 19.98
C ARG A 351 0.92 12.37 18.93
N THR A 352 0.09 13.30 18.46
CA THR A 352 0.43 14.14 17.29
C THR A 352 0.76 15.60 17.59
N SER A 353 0.03 16.28 18.47
CA SER A 353 0.28 17.68 18.86
C SER A 353 -0.33 17.99 20.23
N ALA A 354 0.00 19.17 20.79
CA ALA A 354 -0.58 19.65 22.04
C ALA A 354 -2.09 19.89 21.97
N ALA A 355 -2.66 20.00 20.77
CA ALA A 355 -4.09 20.24 20.58
C ALA A 355 -4.84 18.96 20.19
N THR A 356 -4.22 18.02 19.48
CA THR A 356 -4.93 16.86 18.94
C THR A 356 -4.04 15.63 18.99
N HIS A 357 -4.60 14.53 19.45
CA HIS A 357 -4.07 13.18 19.31
C HIS A 357 -5.00 12.36 18.41
N HIS A 358 -4.47 11.35 17.74
CA HIS A 358 -5.26 10.45 16.91
C HIS A 358 -5.46 9.10 17.60
N VAL A 359 -6.71 8.63 17.61
CA VAL A 359 -7.03 7.24 17.94
C VAL A 359 -7.33 6.51 16.64
N HIS A 360 -6.52 5.51 16.33
CA HIS A 360 -6.71 4.63 15.18
C HIS A 360 -7.51 3.41 15.61
N VAL A 361 -8.74 3.34 15.14
CA VAL A 361 -9.64 2.22 15.33
C VAL A 361 -9.48 1.28 14.14
N PRO A 362 -8.87 0.10 14.31
CA PRO A 362 -8.80 -0.87 13.23
C PRO A 362 -10.19 -1.40 12.95
N MET A 363 -10.46 -1.73 11.71
CA MET A 363 -11.76 -2.22 11.26
C MET A 363 -12.22 -3.47 12.02
N LEU A 364 -11.30 -4.36 12.38
CA LEU A 364 -11.61 -5.58 13.13
C LEU A 364 -12.22 -5.30 14.50
N ALA A 365 -11.81 -4.21 15.16
CA ALA A 365 -12.38 -3.78 16.43
C ALA A 365 -13.88 -3.47 16.32
N LEU A 366 -14.31 -2.95 15.16
CA LEU A 366 -15.71 -2.57 14.93
C LEU A 366 -16.66 -3.77 14.75
N ALA A 367 -16.13 -5.00 14.71
CA ALA A 367 -16.93 -6.22 14.79
C ALA A 367 -17.49 -6.41 16.22
N GLU A 368 -16.72 -6.04 17.24
CA GLU A 368 -17.11 -6.17 18.64
C GLU A 368 -18.11 -5.05 19.02
N PRO A 369 -19.31 -5.37 19.55
CA PRO A 369 -20.33 -4.36 19.84
C PRO A 369 -19.88 -3.29 20.83
N VAL A 370 -19.02 -3.65 21.81
CA VAL A 370 -18.51 -2.72 22.82
C VAL A 370 -17.54 -1.72 22.18
N GLU A 371 -16.57 -2.22 21.43
CA GLU A 371 -15.56 -1.41 20.75
C GLU A 371 -16.19 -0.55 19.64
N ARG A 372 -17.18 -1.08 18.91
CA ARG A 372 -17.95 -0.27 17.94
C ARG A 372 -18.64 0.91 18.62
N ARG A 373 -19.29 0.72 19.78
CA ARG A 373 -19.91 1.82 20.54
C ARG A 373 -18.89 2.84 21.02
N ALA A 374 -17.72 2.39 21.48
CA ALA A 374 -16.64 3.28 21.89
C ALA A 374 -16.11 4.14 20.72
N ALA A 375 -15.91 3.52 19.56
CA ALA A 375 -15.47 4.20 18.35
C ALA A 375 -16.51 5.21 17.83
N MET A 376 -17.81 4.88 17.92
CA MET A 376 -18.90 5.82 17.62
C MET A 376 -18.85 7.04 18.55
N ALA A 377 -18.76 6.81 19.86
CA ALA A 377 -18.71 7.89 20.85
C ALA A 377 -17.46 8.77 20.66
N ALA A 378 -16.32 8.17 20.31
CA ALA A 378 -15.11 8.91 19.97
C ALA A 378 -15.31 9.78 18.70
N LEU A 379 -15.91 9.24 17.64
CA LEU A 379 -16.17 10.01 16.42
C LEU A 379 -17.14 11.17 16.67
N GLU A 380 -18.20 10.94 17.45
CA GLU A 380 -19.15 11.99 17.86
C GLU A 380 -18.46 13.12 18.62
N ARG A 381 -17.58 12.79 19.59
CA ARG A 381 -16.79 13.80 20.32
C ARG A 381 -15.87 14.59 19.40
N ALA A 382 -15.18 13.91 18.48
CA ALA A 382 -14.31 14.57 17.50
C ALA A 382 -15.08 15.55 16.60
N LEU A 383 -16.27 15.17 16.14
CA LEU A 383 -17.14 16.01 15.32
C LEU A 383 -17.67 17.21 16.10
N ALA A 384 -18.16 17.00 17.33
CA ALA A 384 -18.65 18.07 18.19
C ALA A 384 -17.55 19.09 18.50
N ARG A 385 -16.33 18.62 18.75
CA ARG A 385 -15.16 19.47 18.96
C ARG A 385 -14.86 20.35 17.74
N VAL A 386 -14.89 19.78 16.55
CA VAL A 386 -14.64 20.55 15.32
C VAL A 386 -15.73 21.61 15.11
N ALA A 387 -17.00 21.24 15.28
CA ALA A 387 -18.14 22.15 15.12
C ALA A 387 -18.23 23.25 16.20
N GLY A 388 -17.67 23.02 17.40
CA GLY A 388 -17.63 24.01 18.49
C GLY A 388 -16.37 24.87 18.52
N SER A 389 -15.49 24.75 17.52
CA SER A 389 -14.19 25.44 17.47
C SER A 389 -14.16 26.68 16.57
N SER A 390 -15.34 27.21 16.24
CA SER A 390 -15.59 28.40 15.40
C SER A 390 -15.04 29.70 16.01
#